data_AF-A0A2S8Q408-F1
#
_entry.id   AF-A0A2S8Q408-F1
#
_cell.length_a   1.000
_cell.length_b   1.000
_cell.length_c   1.000
_cell.angle_alpha   90.00
_cell.angle_beta   90.00
_cell.angle_gamma   90.00
#
_symmetry.space_group_name_H-M   'P 1'
#
loop_
_entity.id
_entity.type
_entity.pdbx_description
1 polymer ?
#
loop_
_entity_poly.entity_id
_entity_poly.type
_entity_poly.pdbx_seq_one_letter_code
_entity_poly.pdbx_strand_id
1 'polypeptide(L)' 'MGWFYGLKLHLIVNHQGEIVADKITAANVAGRKPVRE' A
#
# COMPACT_ATOMS: atom_id res chain seq x y z
N MET A 1 -2.40 -7.73 24.65
CA MET A 1 -2.18 -6.44 23.97
C MET A 1 -1.31 -6.69 22.76
N GLY A 2 -1.94 -6.87 21.59
CA GLY A 2 -1.32 -7.40 20.37
C GLY A 2 -0.34 -6.42 19.73
N TRP A 3 0.83 -6.95 19.39
CA TRP A 3 2.00 -6.28 18.84
C TRP A 3 1.84 -6.17 17.32
N PHE A 4 2.29 -5.05 16.75
CA PHE A 4 2.25 -4.67 15.33
C PHE A 4 0.96 -3.99 14.79
N TYR A 5 0.94 -2.66 14.90
CA TYR A 5 0.21 -1.77 13.98
C TYR A 5 1.15 -1.37 12.84
N GLY A 6 1.42 -2.29 11.91
CA GLY A 6 2.19 -1.93 10.71
C GLY A 6 1.36 -1.12 9.73
N LEU A 7 2.00 -0.28 8.91
CA LEU A 7 1.40 0.37 7.74
C LEU A 7 2.10 -0.11 6.46
N LYS A 8 1.37 -0.16 5.35
CA LYS A 8 1.90 -0.37 4.00
C LYS A 8 1.77 0.93 3.23
N LEU A 9 2.84 1.36 2.59
CA LEU A 9 2.87 2.52 1.70
C LEU A 9 3.02 2.03 0.26
N HIS A 10 2.06 2.40 -0.59
CA HIS A 10 2.12 2.19 -2.03
C HIS A 10 2.41 3.53 -2.70
N LEU A 11 3.44 3.59 -3.53
CA LEU A 11 3.81 4.80 -4.29
C LEU A 11 3.84 4.46 -5.78
N ILE A 12 3.32 5.37 -6.60
CA ILE A 12 3.54 5.38 -8.04
C ILE A 12 4.46 6.55 -8.34
N VAL A 13 5.59 6.26 -8.99
CA VAL A 13 6.62 7.25 -9.32
C VAL A 13 6.78 7.28 -10.84
N ASN A 14 6.83 8.48 -11.42
CA ASN A 14 7.06 8.64 -12.85
C ASN A 14 8.55 8.57 -13.21
N HIS A 15 8.87 8.63 -14.51
CA HIS A 15 10.26 8.55 -15.00
C HIS A 15 11.15 9.73 -14.58
N GLN A 16 10.56 10.85 -14.14
CA GLN A 16 11.29 12.03 -13.63
C GLN A 16 11.58 11.91 -12.13
N GLY A 17 11.05 10.88 -11.45
CA GLY A 17 11.21 10.67 -10.01
C GLY A 17 10.11 11.33 -9.16
N GLU A 18 9.04 11.84 -9.77
CA GLU A 18 7.94 12.49 -9.05
C GLU A 18 6.92 11.44 -8.57
N ILE A 19 6.38 11.63 -7.36
CA ILE A 19 5.27 10.81 -6.84
C ILE A 19 3.98 11.29 -7.49
N VAL A 20 3.34 10.42 -8.26
CA VAL A 20 2.08 10.73 -8.98
C VAL A 20 0.84 10.15 -8.29
N ALA A 21 1.02 9.19 -7.39
CA ALA A 21 -0.03 8.67 -6.52
C ALA A 21 0.55 7.98 -5.29
N ASP A 22 -0.18 8.05 -4.18
CA ASP A 22 0.12 7.33 -2.94
C ASP A 22 -1.12 6.62 -2.38
N LYS A 23 -0.88 5.58 -1.58
CA LYS A 23 -1.91 4.92 -0.79
C LYS A 23 -1.33 4.32 0.47
N ILE A 24 -1.93 4.63 1.60
CA ILE A 24 -1.60 4.02 2.89
C ILE A 24 -2.65 2.95 3.21
N THR A 25 -2.21 1.75 3.59
CA THR A 25 -3.11 0.69 4.07
C THR A 25 -2.60 0.07 5.37
N ALA A 26 -3.51 -0.52 6.14
CA ALA A 26 -3.14 -1.24 7.36
C ALA A 26 -2.35 -2.51 6.99
N ALA A 27 -1.17 -2.70 7.58
CA ALA A 27 -0.31 -3.83 7.24
C ALA A 27 -0.85 -5.17 7.76
N ASN A 28 -1.66 -5.12 8.82
CA ASN A 28 -2.28 -6.28 9.45
C ASN A 28 -3.46 -6.88 8.66
N VAL A 29 -3.91 -6.21 7.58
CA VAL A 29 -4.95 -6.75 6.69
C VAL A 29 -4.29 -7.40 5.47
N ALA A 30 -4.63 -8.68 5.23
CA ALA A 30 -4.22 -9.39 4.02
C ALA A 30 -4.91 -8.75 2.80
N GLY A 31 -4.14 -8.11 1.92
CA GLY A 31 -4.63 -7.37 0.75
C GLY A 31 -5.01 -8.24 -0.45
N ARG A 32 -5.25 -9.54 -0.26
CA ARG A 32 -5.59 -10.46 -1.36
C ARG A 32 -7.04 -10.21 -1.77
N LYS A 33 -7.24 -9.42 -2.82
CA LYS A 33 -8.52 -9.32 -3.53
C LYS A 33 -8.30 -9.86 -4.95
N PRO A 34 -9.19 -10.71 -5.46
CA PRO A 34 -9.09 -11.15 -6.85
C PRO A 34 -9.17 -9.92 -7.77
N VAL A 35 -8.27 -9.85 -8.74
CA VAL A 35 -8.39 -8.91 -9.85
C VAL A 35 -9.59 -9.36 -10.67
N ARG A 36 -10.57 -8.49 -10.86
CA ARG A 36 -11.68 -8.77 -11.79
C ARG A 36 -11.11 -8.72 -13.20
N GLU A 37 -11.48 -9.69 -14.02
CA GLU A 37 -11.19 -9.73 -15.46
C GLU A 37 -11.85 -8.53 -16.17
#